data_AF-A0A9D8ENC7-F1
#
_entry.id   AF-A0A9D8ENC7-F1
#
_cell.length_a   1.000
_cell.length_b   1.000
_cell.length_c   1.000
_cell.angle_alpha   90.00
_cell.angle_beta   90.00
_cell.angle_gamma   90.00
#
_symmetry.space_group_name_H-M   'P 1'
#
loop_
_entity.id
_entity.type
_entity.pdbx_description
1 polymer ?
#
loop_
_entity_poly.entity_id
_entity_poly.type
_entity_poly.pdbx_seq_one_letter_code
_entity_poly.pdbx_strand_id
1 'polypeptide(L)'
;TEIGEKTTDNCPKSFKKVDNESSIHTSNIIYSYKYSYTGIDLNKDRLSEAKNFIYKIYPDLEMCKSLELNFIGGNAVKIIPGLRDKFDLVFIDAAKFEYPDYLRALKGKLKSGCLVIADNIFYCGKIFGKKISRHDYNSIKGLREYVILITDSSEFETNFFNTGDGIAVSKYTDKCLKP
;
A
#
# COMPACT_ATOMS: atom_id res chain seq x y z
N THR A 1 -17.54 10.53 -49.14
CA THR A 1 -16.19 10.20 -48.64
C THR A 1 -15.94 11.04 -47.42
N GLU A 2 -15.34 10.42 -46.41
CA GLU A 2 -14.93 10.93 -45.10
C GLU A 2 -15.99 11.00 -43.98
N ILE A 3 -15.74 10.09 -43.04
CA ILE A 3 -16.35 9.85 -41.75
C ILE A 3 -15.64 10.81 -40.78
N GLY A 4 -16.37 11.65 -40.06
CA GLY A 4 -15.83 12.51 -39.00
C GLY A 4 -16.53 12.23 -37.69
N GLU A 5 -15.98 11.31 -36.90
CA GLU A 5 -16.38 11.07 -35.52
C GLU A 5 -16.14 12.34 -34.68
N LYS A 6 -17.22 12.89 -34.10
CA LYS A 6 -17.12 13.87 -33.01
C LYS A 6 -16.87 13.12 -31.72
N THR A 7 -15.62 13.08 -31.26
CA THR A 7 -15.29 12.67 -29.89
C THR A 7 -15.80 13.73 -28.91
N THR A 8 -16.81 13.39 -28.13
CA THR A 8 -17.24 14.18 -26.98
C THR A 8 -16.23 13.99 -25.84
N ASP A 9 -15.44 15.02 -25.56
CA ASP A 9 -14.63 15.16 -24.35
C ASP A 9 -15.55 15.16 -23.11
N ASN A 10 -15.71 13.99 -22.49
CA ASN A 10 -16.29 13.87 -21.16
C ASN A 10 -15.15 13.78 -20.13
N CYS A 11 -14.59 14.93 -19.79
CA CYS A 11 -13.75 15.10 -18.60
C CYS A 11 -14.66 15.12 -17.35
N PRO A 12 -14.58 14.14 -16.43
CA PRO A 12 -15.35 14.21 -15.19
C PRO A 12 -14.87 15.38 -14.34
N LYS A 13 -15.81 16.28 -14.06
CA LYS A 13 -15.66 17.48 -13.26
C LYS A 13 -15.15 17.15 -11.84
N SER A 14 -13.98 17.70 -11.52
CA SER A 14 -13.55 18.11 -10.17
C SER A 14 -13.91 17.17 -9.00
N PHE A 15 -12.97 16.30 -8.60
CA PHE A 15 -12.94 15.83 -7.22
C PHE A 15 -12.43 16.96 -6.33
N LYS A 16 -13.35 17.59 -5.58
CA LYS A 16 -12.99 18.51 -4.49
C LYS A 16 -12.34 17.69 -3.38
N LYS A 17 -11.04 17.90 -3.17
CA LYS A 17 -10.34 17.54 -1.94
C LYS A 17 -10.90 18.43 -0.82
N VAL A 18 -11.69 17.84 0.08
CA VAL A 18 -12.02 18.48 1.36
C VAL A 18 -10.87 18.14 2.29
N ASP A 19 -9.85 19.00 2.27
CA ASP A 19 -8.81 19.01 3.29
C ASP A 19 -9.45 19.41 4.62
N ASN A 20 -9.74 18.40 5.45
CA ASN A 20 -9.71 18.59 6.88
C ASN A 20 -8.43 17.93 7.38
N GLU A 21 -7.42 18.79 7.63
CA GLU A 21 -6.25 18.47 8.43
C GLU A 21 -6.71 18.04 9.84
N SER A 22 -7.07 16.77 9.97
CA SER A 22 -7.25 16.10 11.26
C SER A 22 -6.94 14.63 11.08
N SER A 23 -5.64 14.31 11.11
CA SER A 23 -5.12 13.01 11.54
C SER A 23 -5.81 11.78 10.94
N ILE A 24 -5.59 11.50 9.66
CA ILE A 24 -5.63 10.11 9.19
C ILE A 24 -4.19 9.62 9.25
N HIS A 25 -3.74 9.26 10.45
CA HIS A 25 -2.55 8.43 10.61
C HIS A 25 -2.91 7.04 10.11
N THR A 26 -2.75 6.85 8.80
CA THR A 26 -2.88 5.58 8.12
C THR A 26 -1.90 4.60 8.76
N SER A 27 -2.43 3.58 9.41
CA SER A 27 -1.63 2.50 9.99
C SER A 27 -0.86 1.81 8.88
N ASN A 28 0.38 1.44 9.18
CA ASN A 28 1.28 0.78 8.25
C ASN A 28 0.72 -0.62 7.90
N ILE A 29 0.05 -0.75 6.74
CA ILE A 29 -0.47 -1.96 6.09
C ILE A 29 -2.01 -2.17 6.08
N ILE A 30 -2.57 -2.27 4.85
CA ILE A 30 -4.00 -2.44 4.52
C ILE A 30 -4.21 -3.49 3.39
N TYR A 31 -4.41 -4.74 3.82
CA TYR A 31 -5.48 -5.75 3.57
C TYR A 31 -6.16 -6.20 2.25
N SER A 32 -6.30 -7.53 2.05
CA SER A 32 -7.58 -8.34 2.02
C SER A 32 -7.37 -9.87 1.81
N TYR A 33 -8.05 -10.75 2.57
CA TYR A 33 -8.74 -11.99 2.11
C TYR A 33 -10.17 -11.91 2.66
N LYS A 34 -11.12 -12.61 2.03
CA LYS A 34 -12.54 -12.68 2.38
C LYS A 34 -12.74 -12.66 3.92
N TYR A 35 -13.13 -11.48 4.42
CA TYR A 35 -13.56 -11.19 5.79
C TYR A 35 -12.51 -11.08 6.92
N SER A 36 -11.29 -10.61 6.69
CA SER A 36 -10.48 -10.08 7.81
C SER A 36 -9.89 -8.69 7.55
N TYR A 37 -9.26 -8.08 8.56
CA TYR A 37 -8.37 -6.91 8.56
C TYR A 37 -7.28 -7.10 9.61
N THR A 38 -6.05 -6.65 9.37
CA THR A 38 -4.89 -6.71 10.26
C THR A 38 -4.10 -5.43 10.05
N GLY A 39 -4.19 -4.52 11.02
CA GLY A 39 -3.32 -3.35 11.09
C GLY A 39 -2.11 -3.66 11.96
N ILE A 40 -0.90 -3.30 11.51
CA ILE A 40 0.33 -3.48 12.28
C ILE A 40 1.04 -2.14 12.40
N ASP A 41 1.27 -1.67 13.62
CA ASP A 41 1.96 -0.39 13.83
C ASP A 41 2.81 -0.45 15.11
N LEU A 42 3.94 0.25 15.09
CA LEU A 42 4.75 0.45 16.30
C LEU A 42 4.02 1.34 17.31
N ASN A 43 3.22 2.29 16.81
CA ASN A 43 2.44 3.21 17.62
C ASN A 43 1.06 2.63 17.93
N LYS A 44 0.85 2.26 19.19
CA LYS A 44 -0.42 1.69 19.68
C LYS A 44 -1.58 2.68 19.67
N ASP A 45 -1.30 3.97 19.77
CA ASP A 45 -2.32 5.01 19.72
C ASP A 45 -2.88 5.11 18.30
N ARG A 46 -2.02 5.06 17.27
CA ARG A 46 -2.45 4.99 15.86
C ARG A 46 -3.31 3.77 15.58
N LEU A 47 -2.95 2.61 16.12
CA LEU A 47 -3.78 1.41 16.01
C LEU A 47 -5.15 1.59 16.66
N SER A 48 -5.19 2.24 17.82
CA SER A 48 -6.43 2.53 18.54
C SER A 48 -7.31 3.52 17.78
N GLU A 49 -6.71 4.56 17.20
CA GLU A 49 -7.38 5.52 16.32
C GLU A 49 -7.95 4.84 15.08
N ALA A 50 -7.17 4.01 14.39
CA ALA A 50 -7.62 3.26 13.22
C ALA A 50 -8.77 2.30 13.56
N LYS A 51 -8.67 1.60 14.69
CA LYS A 51 -9.75 0.75 15.21
C LYS A 51 -11.03 1.55 15.44
N ASN A 52 -10.93 2.66 16.16
CA ASN A 52 -12.08 3.53 16.46
C ASN A 52 -12.70 4.12 15.19
N PHE A 53 -11.86 4.52 14.22
CA PHE A 53 -12.32 5.03 12.93
C PHE A 53 -13.14 4.00 12.15
N ILE A 54 -12.65 2.75 12.09
CA ILE A 54 -13.36 1.65 11.42
C ILE A 54 -14.73 1.42 12.06
N TYR A 55 -14.81 1.31 13.38
CA TYR A 55 -16.09 1.12 14.08
C TYR A 55 -17.01 2.34 13.99
N LYS A 56 -16.46 3.55 13.90
CA LYS A 56 -17.26 4.77 13.72
C LYS A 56 -17.94 4.81 12.36
N ILE A 57 -17.24 4.41 11.30
CA ILE A 57 -17.80 4.40 9.93
C ILE A 57 -18.74 3.23 9.73
N TYR A 58 -18.41 2.09 10.31
CA TYR A 58 -19.17 0.85 10.17
C TYR A 58 -19.57 0.31 11.55
N PRO A 59 -20.54 0.95 12.22
CA PRO A 59 -20.94 0.58 13.59
C PRO A 59 -21.45 -0.85 13.68
N ASP A 60 -22.08 -1.37 12.62
CA ASP A 60 -22.60 -2.73 12.59
C ASP A 60 -21.50 -3.81 12.53
N LEU A 61 -20.23 -3.43 12.29
CA LEU A 61 -19.11 -4.39 12.28
C LEU A 61 -18.89 -5.05 13.63
N GLU A 62 -19.22 -4.37 14.73
CA GLU A 62 -19.10 -4.96 16.07
C GLU A 62 -20.05 -6.15 16.25
N MET A 63 -21.19 -6.13 15.58
CA MET A 63 -22.15 -7.24 15.53
C MET A 63 -21.86 -8.25 14.42
N CYS A 64 -21.00 -7.88 13.47
CA CYS A 64 -20.69 -8.66 12.29
C CYS A 64 -19.62 -9.72 12.60
N LYS A 65 -20.06 -10.92 13.01
CA LYS A 65 -19.16 -12.07 13.29
C LYS A 65 -18.37 -12.56 12.08
N SER A 66 -18.71 -12.11 10.86
CA SER A 66 -17.99 -12.53 9.66
C SER A 66 -16.68 -11.79 9.47
N LEU A 67 -16.54 -10.52 9.91
CA LEU A 67 -15.33 -9.73 9.68
C LEU A 67 -14.40 -9.77 10.90
N GLU A 68 -13.22 -10.36 10.75
CA GLU A 68 -12.20 -10.41 11.79
C GLU A 68 -11.29 -9.17 11.73
N LEU A 69 -11.26 -8.34 12.76
CA LEU A 69 -10.36 -7.17 12.83
C LEU A 69 -9.23 -7.41 13.84
N ASN A 70 -8.01 -7.49 13.34
CA ASN A 70 -6.79 -7.69 14.11
C ASN A 70 -5.97 -6.40 14.13
N PHE A 71 -5.43 -6.05 15.30
CA PHE A 71 -4.56 -4.88 15.46
C PHE A 71 -3.36 -5.31 16.30
N ILE A 72 -2.18 -5.29 15.70
CA ILE A 72 -0.96 -5.85 16.28
C ILE A 72 0.06 -4.73 16.51
N GLY A 73 0.39 -4.47 17.77
CA GLY A 73 1.42 -3.51 18.12
C GLY A 73 2.82 -4.09 17.95
N GLY A 74 3.66 -3.50 17.08
CA GLY A 74 5.06 -3.87 16.96
C GLY A 74 5.66 -3.62 15.58
N ASN A 75 6.89 -4.09 15.38
CA ASN A 75 7.60 -3.94 14.11
C ASN A 75 7.03 -4.92 13.07
N ALA A 76 6.40 -4.39 12.04
CA ALA A 76 5.76 -5.17 10.99
C ALA A 76 6.72 -6.11 10.25
N VAL A 77 7.94 -5.66 9.92
CA VAL A 77 8.97 -6.50 9.26
C VAL A 77 9.27 -7.77 10.08
N LYS A 78 9.20 -7.69 11.42
CA LYS A 78 9.40 -8.85 12.32
C LYS A 78 8.14 -9.70 12.49
N ILE A 79 6.96 -9.09 12.43
CA ILE A 79 5.67 -9.76 12.69
C ILE A 79 5.18 -10.53 11.47
N ILE A 80 5.23 -9.91 10.28
CA ILE A 80 4.67 -10.46 9.02
C ILE A 80 5.11 -11.91 8.77
N PRO A 81 6.41 -12.28 8.90
CA PRO A 81 6.85 -13.65 8.65
C PRO A 81 6.19 -14.71 9.56
N GLY A 82 5.78 -14.32 10.77
CA GLY A 82 5.14 -15.20 11.75
C GLY A 82 3.62 -15.35 11.58
N LEU A 83 2.98 -14.52 10.76
CA LEU A 83 1.54 -14.61 10.51
C LEU A 83 1.20 -15.90 9.75
N ARG A 84 0.12 -16.57 10.12
CA ARG A 84 -0.27 -17.85 9.50
C ARG A 84 -0.86 -17.65 8.11
N ASP A 85 -1.60 -16.55 7.93
CA ASP A 85 -2.35 -16.29 6.72
C ASP A 85 -1.49 -15.68 5.60
N LYS A 86 -1.96 -15.88 4.36
CA LYS A 86 -1.46 -15.17 3.19
C LYS A 86 -2.45 -14.08 2.76
N PHE A 87 -1.92 -13.01 2.19
CA PHE A 87 -2.65 -11.81 1.79
C PHE A 87 -3.03 -11.83 0.30
N ASP A 88 -4.17 -11.21 -0.02
CA ASP A 88 -4.61 -10.89 -1.39
C ASP A 88 -4.54 -9.38 -1.68
N LEU A 89 -4.40 -8.54 -0.65
CA LEU A 89 -4.04 -7.14 -0.78
C LEU A 89 -3.18 -6.69 0.41
N VAL A 90 -2.16 -5.89 0.13
CA VAL A 90 -1.22 -5.31 1.06
C VAL A 90 -1.02 -3.86 0.68
N PHE A 91 -1.16 -2.96 1.65
CA PHE A 91 -0.75 -1.56 1.52
C PHE A 91 0.59 -1.39 2.23
N ILE A 92 1.49 -0.55 1.74
CA ILE A 92 2.74 -0.21 2.39
C ILE A 92 2.73 1.31 2.51
N ASP A 93 2.47 1.74 3.74
CA ASP A 93 2.73 3.08 4.21
C ASP A 93 3.64 2.87 5.41
N ALA A 94 4.84 3.43 5.38
CA ALA A 94 5.91 3.16 6.34
C ALA A 94 7.00 4.22 6.19
N ALA A 95 8.07 4.12 7.00
CA ALA A 95 9.25 4.89 6.72
C ALA A 95 9.88 4.45 5.37
N LYS A 96 10.14 5.42 4.50
CA LYS A 96 10.59 5.22 3.10
C LYS A 96 11.83 4.32 2.96
N PHE A 97 12.73 4.35 3.95
CA PHE A 97 13.93 3.52 3.95
C PHE A 97 13.64 2.03 4.22
N GLU A 98 12.50 1.69 4.82
CA GLU A 98 12.13 0.31 5.19
C GLU A 98 11.34 -0.41 4.08
N TYR A 99 10.90 0.28 3.03
CA TYR A 99 10.07 -0.31 1.96
C TYR A 99 10.65 -1.62 1.38
N PRO A 100 11.97 -1.73 1.13
CA PRO A 100 12.58 -3.00 0.72
C PRO A 100 12.37 -4.12 1.75
N ASP A 101 12.45 -3.81 3.04
CA ASP A 101 12.32 -4.79 4.11
C ASP A 101 10.88 -5.26 4.28
N TYR A 102 9.89 -4.38 4.09
CA TYR A 102 8.49 -4.78 4.01
C TYR A 102 8.25 -5.77 2.87
N LEU A 103 8.75 -5.46 1.66
CA LEU A 103 8.63 -6.36 0.51
C LEU A 103 9.28 -7.73 0.77
N ARG A 104 10.46 -7.76 1.41
CA ARG A 104 11.13 -9.01 1.80
C ARG A 104 10.33 -9.79 2.85
N ALA A 105 9.78 -9.11 3.85
CA ALA A 105 8.98 -9.75 4.90
C ALA A 105 7.71 -10.40 4.34
N LEU A 106 7.16 -9.85 3.25
CA LEU A 106 6.00 -10.39 2.54
C LEU A 106 6.31 -11.64 1.70
N LYS A 107 7.58 -12.02 1.53
CA LYS A 107 7.96 -13.21 0.76
C LYS A 107 7.28 -14.46 1.32
N GLY A 108 6.55 -15.18 0.45
CA GLY A 108 5.78 -16.37 0.85
C GLY A 108 4.47 -16.08 1.62
N LYS A 109 4.14 -14.80 1.86
CA LYS A 109 2.91 -14.33 2.48
C LYS A 109 1.89 -13.77 1.50
N LEU A 110 2.20 -13.74 0.21
CA LEU A 110 1.30 -13.27 -0.83
C LEU A 110 0.63 -14.46 -1.52
N LYS A 111 -0.67 -14.36 -1.80
CA LYS A 111 -1.36 -15.27 -2.72
C LYS A 111 -1.11 -14.83 -4.16
N SER A 112 -1.11 -15.77 -5.09
CA SER A 112 -1.11 -15.41 -6.51
C SER A 112 -2.35 -14.55 -6.82
N GLY A 113 -2.14 -13.43 -7.50
CA GLY A 113 -3.14 -12.38 -7.70
C GLY A 113 -3.14 -11.28 -6.63
N CYS A 114 -2.34 -11.39 -5.56
CA CYS A 114 -2.28 -10.39 -4.51
C CYS A 114 -1.83 -9.03 -5.04
N LEU A 115 -2.48 -7.96 -4.60
CA LEU A 115 -2.04 -6.60 -4.87
C LEU A 115 -1.14 -6.10 -3.74
N VAL A 116 0.02 -5.55 -4.08
CA VAL A 116 0.90 -4.81 -3.17
C VAL A 116 0.91 -3.36 -3.62
N ILE A 117 0.30 -2.50 -2.81
CA ILE A 117 0.16 -1.08 -3.06
C ILE A 117 1.14 -0.35 -2.14
N ALA A 118 2.01 0.49 -2.67
CA ALA A 118 2.92 1.30 -1.87
C ALA A 118 2.72 2.79 -2.17
N ASP A 119 2.53 3.58 -1.12
CA ASP A 119 2.24 5.02 -1.22
C ASP A 119 3.53 5.86 -1.25
N ASN A 120 3.42 7.10 -1.72
CA ASN A 120 4.46 8.12 -1.75
C ASN A 120 5.78 7.70 -2.43
N ILE A 121 5.69 6.88 -3.48
CA ILE A 121 6.85 6.31 -4.17
C ILE A 121 7.71 7.36 -4.86
N PHE A 122 7.11 8.45 -5.34
CA PHE A 122 7.87 9.51 -6.00
C PHE A 122 8.52 10.48 -5.00
N TYR A 123 8.07 10.49 -3.75
CA TYR A 123 8.57 11.33 -2.67
C TYR A 123 8.72 12.80 -3.11
N CYS A 124 7.61 13.42 -3.55
CA CYS A 124 7.58 14.77 -4.13
C CYS A 124 8.58 14.95 -5.29
N GLY A 125 8.77 13.90 -6.11
CA GLY A 125 9.71 13.88 -7.23
C GLY A 125 11.19 13.73 -6.84
N LYS A 126 11.54 13.70 -5.54
CA LYS A 126 12.94 13.59 -5.09
C LYS A 126 13.61 12.30 -5.55
N ILE A 127 12.84 11.22 -5.75
CA ILE A 127 13.39 9.93 -6.21
C ILE A 127 14.10 10.03 -7.57
N PHE A 128 13.70 10.98 -8.41
CA PHE A 128 14.27 11.20 -9.76
C PHE A 128 15.51 12.09 -9.73
N GLY A 129 15.81 12.74 -8.60
CA GLY A 129 16.92 13.69 -8.49
C GLY A 129 18.30 13.05 -8.52
N LYS A 130 19.25 13.64 -9.26
CA LYS A 130 20.66 13.22 -9.24
C LYS A 130 21.39 13.67 -7.97
N LYS A 131 21.09 14.88 -7.48
CA LYS A 131 21.63 15.42 -6.23
C LYS A 131 20.68 15.08 -5.09
N ILE A 132 21.19 14.42 -4.06
CA ILE A 132 20.42 14.00 -2.90
C ILE A 132 20.97 14.71 -1.66
N SER A 133 20.08 15.31 -0.87
CA SER A 133 20.46 15.90 0.42
C SER A 133 20.86 14.79 1.40
N ARG A 134 21.73 15.10 2.37
CA ARG A 134 22.10 14.14 3.43
C ARG A 134 20.88 13.66 4.21
N HIS A 135 19.89 14.52 4.42
CA HIS A 135 18.65 14.21 5.12
C HIS A 135 17.80 13.19 4.34
N ASP A 136 17.68 13.34 3.02
CA ASP A 136 16.82 12.49 2.18
C ASP A 136 17.50 11.20 1.71
N TYR A 137 18.81 11.05 1.93
CA TYR A 137 19.62 9.97 1.34
C TYR A 137 19.08 8.56 1.60
N ASN A 138 18.80 8.22 2.85
CA ASN A 138 18.32 6.89 3.21
C ASN A 138 16.92 6.62 2.65
N SER A 139 16.03 7.61 2.69
CA SER A 139 14.67 7.52 2.15
C SER A 139 14.69 7.28 0.64
N ILE A 140 15.48 8.07 -0.11
CA ILE A 140 15.59 7.92 -1.56
C ILE A 140 16.27 6.60 -1.92
N LYS A 141 17.29 6.18 -1.17
CA LYS A 141 17.95 4.89 -1.38
C LYS A 141 16.95 3.74 -1.20
N GLY A 142 16.21 3.71 -0.09
CA GLY A 142 15.22 2.65 0.16
C GLY A 142 14.10 2.61 -0.86
N LEU A 143 13.57 3.77 -1.29
CA LEU A 143 12.55 3.81 -2.34
C LEU A 143 13.09 3.31 -3.69
N ARG A 144 14.30 3.71 -4.09
CA ARG A 144 14.93 3.22 -5.32
C ARG A 144 15.17 1.72 -5.28
N GLU A 145 15.65 1.21 -4.14
CA GLU A 145 15.85 -0.22 -3.92
C GLU A 145 14.52 -0.97 -3.99
N TYR A 146 13.46 -0.46 -3.38
CA TYR A 146 12.11 -1.03 -3.48
C TYR A 146 11.61 -1.07 -4.93
N VAL A 147 11.75 0.04 -5.67
CA VAL A 147 11.38 0.10 -7.09
C VAL A 147 12.13 -0.94 -7.90
N ILE A 148 13.45 -1.08 -7.71
CA ILE A 148 14.25 -2.12 -8.39
C ILE A 148 13.73 -3.52 -8.04
N LEU A 149 13.48 -3.80 -6.75
CA LEU A 149 13.02 -5.12 -6.31
C LEU A 149 11.68 -5.53 -6.93
N ILE A 150 10.73 -4.59 -7.07
CA ILE A 150 9.42 -4.90 -7.67
C ILE A 150 9.49 -4.95 -9.20
N THR A 151 10.31 -4.11 -9.86
CA THR A 151 10.35 -4.06 -11.34
C THR A 151 11.25 -5.12 -11.95
N ASP A 152 12.32 -5.51 -11.27
CA ASP A 152 13.24 -6.57 -11.76
C ASP A 152 12.73 -7.96 -11.38
N SER A 153 11.78 -8.03 -10.44
CA SER A 153 11.16 -9.29 -10.08
C SER A 153 10.16 -9.71 -11.13
N SER A 154 10.40 -10.89 -11.67
CA SER A 154 9.48 -11.52 -12.60
C SER A 154 8.17 -12.03 -11.96
N GLU A 155 8.07 -12.00 -10.62
CA GLU A 155 6.85 -12.35 -9.86
C GLU A 155 5.88 -11.18 -9.72
N PHE A 156 6.28 -9.94 -10.04
CA PHE A 156 5.45 -8.75 -9.92
C PHE A 156 5.19 -8.11 -11.28
N GLU A 157 3.92 -7.72 -11.51
CA GLU A 157 3.52 -6.82 -12.58
C GLU A 157 3.16 -5.47 -11.94
N THR A 158 3.96 -4.43 -12.19
CA THR A 158 3.85 -3.16 -11.47
C THR A 158 3.46 -2.00 -12.38
N ASN A 159 2.46 -1.24 -11.96
CA ASN A 159 2.08 0.04 -12.54
C ASN A 159 2.32 1.17 -11.54
N PHE A 160 2.85 2.29 -12.01
CA PHE A 160 3.04 3.50 -11.22
C PHE A 160 2.03 4.57 -11.64
N PHE A 161 1.37 5.18 -10.67
CA PHE A 161 0.35 6.20 -10.89
C PHE A 161 0.82 7.55 -10.37
N ASN A 162 0.71 8.58 -11.19
CA ASN A 162 1.04 9.96 -10.83
C ASN A 162 -0.12 10.66 -10.10
N THR A 163 -0.54 10.08 -8.99
CA THR A 163 -1.55 10.65 -8.09
C THR A 163 -0.89 10.95 -6.76
N GLY A 164 -1.05 12.17 -6.24
CA GLY A 164 -0.37 12.60 -5.02
C GLY A 164 1.16 12.54 -5.17
N ASP A 165 1.83 11.92 -4.20
CA ASP A 165 3.28 11.69 -4.21
C ASP A 165 3.69 10.38 -4.92
N GLY A 166 2.79 9.83 -5.75
CA GLY A 166 3.02 8.62 -6.53
C GLY A 166 2.63 7.35 -5.78
N ILE A 167 1.89 6.47 -6.46
CA ILE A 167 1.48 5.17 -5.93
C ILE A 167 2.02 4.07 -6.85
N ALA A 168 2.66 3.05 -6.28
CA ALA A 168 2.95 1.81 -7.00
C ALA A 168 1.88 0.78 -6.70
N VAL A 169 1.34 0.13 -7.72
CA VAL A 169 0.43 -1.01 -7.60
C VAL A 169 1.08 -2.20 -8.30
N SER A 170 1.46 -3.20 -7.50
CA SER A 170 2.17 -4.40 -7.97
C SER A 170 1.29 -5.63 -7.78
N LYS A 171 0.96 -6.34 -8.87
CA LYS A 171 0.23 -7.60 -8.81
C LYS A 171 1.23 -8.77 -8.71
N TYR A 172 1.16 -9.52 -7.62
CA TYR A 172 1.99 -10.71 -7.39
C TYR A 172 1.43 -11.91 -8.17
N THR A 173 2.32 -12.67 -8.80
CA THR A 173 2.01 -13.95 -9.46
C THR A 173 2.98 -15.01 -8.96
N ASP A 174 2.45 -16.00 -8.25
CA ASP A 174 3.24 -17.17 -7.84
C ASP A 174 3.55 -18.03 -9.08
N LYS A 175 4.82 -18.08 -9.47
CA LYS A 175 5.26 -18.82 -10.65
C LYS A 175 5.25 -20.33 -10.47
N CYS A 176 5.26 -20.82 -9.23
CA CYS A 176 5.18 -22.24 -8.94
C CYS A 176 3.76 -22.80 -9.14
N LEU A 177 2.76 -21.92 -9.29
CA LEU A 177 1.37 -22.29 -9.53
C LEU A 177 0.96 -22.19 -11.02
N LYS A 178 1.92 -21.97 -11.93
CA LYS A 178 1.63 -22.08 -13.37
C LYS A 178 1.44 -23.56 -13.74
N PRO A 179 0.33 -23.93 -14.41
CA PRO A 179 0.13 -25.29 -14.91
C PRO A 179 1.17 -25.66 -15.98
#